data_AF-A0A952E9E0-F1
#
_entry.id   AF-A0A952E9E0-F1
#
_cell.length_a   1.000
_cell.length_b   1.000
_cell.length_c   1.000
_cell.angle_alpha   90.00
_cell.angle_beta   90.00
_cell.angle_gamma   90.00
#
_symmetry.space_group_name_H-M   'P 1'
#
loop_
_entity.id
_entity.type
_entity.pdbx_description
1 polymer ?
#
loop_
_entity_poly.entity_id
_entity_poly.type
_entity_poly.pdbx_seq_one_letter_code
_entity_poly.pdbx_strand_id
1 'polypeptide(L)'
;MRVREVAMSAILNAINYFWKLGFSEEMADLYVKQYPCSHSVSIDVLNEIMEYGSRIKVSDGERTRFTQKNFIILEAIDRVLRNGYRPEAIHIGRNPSYDFSIEKESDLDCVAFQCIEWEEEYDVEVGKLGGNPSLVQLFFDEHGDVESLCVYTSRLKAGTIECRYTVFSRAFTESNSPKYRGRLFEDRIGVYYADLNSSPSDRNKPEQDIEVTGDFRITDGELTKYTGNDRHVIIPSGVVKLRNSVFMNCHFIERVTIPETVYSLGGDTFYNCEKLIDLTIPNSVIMMGDNPFANCPKLKLFNKSDRFILEDGGLFDKEMTRLIYCAINRESEVYNVPDGLISISKHSFYNCQNLRKIVIPSSVKIMENNPLSNLPNMRLENYSPYFIFNDGALYNKTMTTLFYYEHGYEFHNLVIPEGVKIIGRHSFFNCQTIKKVTIPSTVEIIGYNPFTNCSGLTLENHSREFVYENGTLYDKDKSVLIYRSIPDPGEIFIVPNTVRKIGRSAFFGCNRLRRVVIPESVLAIDRSAFANCVGLEEVTIPNSVKGIGEWAFLNCPGLEIVSIPKHTSVASQTFLDCPAQVIRRES
;
A
#
# COMPACT_ATOMS: atom_id res chain seq x y z
N MET A 1 4.14 -17.50 -8.85
CA MET A 1 4.61 -16.48 -7.89
C MET A 1 3.65 -15.29 -7.79
N ARG A 2 3.37 -14.51 -8.85
CA ARG A 2 2.41 -13.36 -8.80
C ARG A 2 1.03 -13.68 -8.21
N VAL A 3 0.48 -14.88 -8.47
CA VAL A 3 -0.86 -15.28 -8.00
C VAL A 3 -0.92 -15.54 -6.48
N ARG A 4 0.18 -15.97 -5.84
CA ARG A 4 0.22 -16.26 -4.39
C ARG A 4 0.58 -15.03 -3.52
N GLU A 5 1.39 -14.11 -4.03
CA GLU A 5 1.64 -12.81 -3.36
C GLU A 5 0.35 -11.99 -3.21
N VAL A 6 -0.55 -12.04 -4.22
CA VAL A 6 -1.84 -11.35 -4.21
C VAL A 6 -2.79 -11.93 -3.16
N ALA A 7 -2.81 -13.25 -2.98
CA ALA A 7 -3.74 -13.92 -2.06
C ALA A 7 -3.47 -13.61 -0.57
N MET A 8 -2.22 -13.56 -0.11
CA MET A 8 -1.95 -13.32 1.33
C MET A 8 -1.97 -11.83 1.71
N SER A 9 -1.54 -10.96 0.79
CA SER A 9 -1.83 -9.53 0.89
C SER A 9 -3.35 -9.32 0.96
N ALA A 10 -4.13 -10.04 0.14
CA ALA A 10 -5.59 -10.00 0.20
C ALA A 10 -6.13 -10.51 1.55
N ILE A 11 -5.62 -11.60 2.14
CA ILE A 11 -6.08 -12.13 3.44
C ILE A 11 -5.80 -11.14 4.59
N LEU A 12 -4.58 -10.63 4.71
CA LEU A 12 -4.23 -9.63 5.75
C LEU A 12 -4.99 -8.32 5.54
N ASN A 13 -5.15 -7.88 4.28
CA ASN A 13 -6.01 -6.75 3.95
C ASN A 13 -7.48 -7.04 4.32
N ALA A 14 -7.95 -8.27 4.13
CA ALA A 14 -9.34 -8.64 4.37
C ALA A 14 -9.71 -8.79 5.85
N ILE A 15 -8.79 -9.22 6.70
CA ILE A 15 -8.94 -9.08 8.15
C ILE A 15 -9.07 -7.59 8.53
N ASN A 16 -8.21 -6.71 7.98
CA ASN A 16 -8.29 -5.27 8.21
C ASN A 16 -9.65 -4.69 7.78
N TYR A 17 -10.23 -5.22 6.70
CA TYR A 17 -11.55 -4.85 6.25
C TYR A 17 -12.65 -5.27 7.21
N PHE A 18 -12.63 -6.50 7.73
CA PHE A 18 -13.69 -6.97 8.61
C PHE A 18 -13.80 -6.12 9.86
N TRP A 19 -12.67 -5.76 10.46
CA TRP A 19 -12.67 -4.85 11.60
C TRP A 19 -13.23 -3.46 11.25
N LYS A 20 -12.94 -2.91 10.06
CA LYS A 20 -13.58 -1.66 9.57
C LYS A 20 -15.06 -1.80 9.30
N LEU A 21 -15.46 -2.95 8.76
CA LEU A 21 -16.84 -3.33 8.63
C LEU A 21 -17.46 -3.68 9.99
N GLY A 22 -16.73 -3.58 11.10
CA GLY A 22 -17.28 -3.74 12.46
C GLY A 22 -17.65 -5.19 12.78
N PHE A 23 -16.96 -6.16 12.20
CA PHE A 23 -17.02 -7.55 12.61
C PHE A 23 -16.28 -7.74 13.94
N SER A 24 -16.87 -8.51 14.84
CA SER A 24 -16.20 -9.03 16.04
C SER A 24 -15.45 -10.31 15.68
N GLU A 25 -14.24 -10.47 16.23
CA GLU A 25 -13.54 -11.76 16.18
C GLU A 25 -14.05 -12.60 17.37
N GLU A 26 -14.78 -13.67 17.08
CA GLU A 26 -15.39 -14.54 18.11
C GLU A 26 -14.44 -15.69 18.49
N MET A 27 -13.68 -16.18 17.52
CA MET A 27 -12.60 -17.17 17.68
C MET A 27 -11.46 -16.83 16.73
N ALA A 28 -10.28 -17.45 16.90
CA ALA A 28 -9.17 -17.24 15.98
C ALA A 28 -9.62 -17.50 14.54
N ASP A 29 -9.46 -16.49 13.68
CA ASP A 29 -9.83 -16.51 12.26
C ASP A 29 -11.35 -16.56 11.93
N LEU A 30 -12.23 -16.52 12.94
CA LEU A 30 -13.69 -16.43 12.79
C LEU A 30 -14.21 -15.04 13.15
N TYR A 31 -14.70 -14.33 12.13
CA TYR A 31 -15.22 -12.97 12.24
C TYR A 31 -16.73 -12.98 12.05
N VAL A 32 -17.47 -12.41 12.99
CA VAL A 32 -18.93 -12.37 12.97
C VAL A 32 -19.39 -10.93 13.03
N LYS A 33 -20.42 -10.61 12.24
CA LYS A 33 -21.14 -9.35 12.37
C LYS A 33 -22.62 -9.59 12.43
N GLN A 34 -23.22 -8.98 13.44
CA GLN A 34 -24.67 -8.92 13.62
C GLN A 34 -25.16 -7.55 13.18
N TYR A 35 -26.22 -7.53 12.38
CA TYR A 35 -26.91 -6.34 11.92
C TYR A 35 -28.34 -6.30 12.47
N PRO A 36 -29.01 -5.14 12.42
CA PRO A 36 -30.43 -5.04 12.73
C PRO A 36 -31.31 -6.02 11.93
N CYS A 37 -32.49 -6.33 12.47
CA CYS A 37 -33.46 -7.25 11.86
C CYS A 37 -32.91 -8.68 11.64
N SER A 38 -31.98 -9.14 12.48
CA SER A 38 -31.43 -10.51 12.46
C SER A 38 -30.69 -10.89 11.18
N HIS A 39 -30.09 -9.92 10.49
CA HIS A 39 -29.09 -10.24 9.46
C HIS A 39 -27.75 -10.49 10.14
N SER A 40 -27.02 -11.49 9.67
CA SER A 40 -25.68 -11.79 10.17
C SER A 40 -24.77 -12.23 9.03
N VAL A 41 -23.48 -12.00 9.19
CA VAL A 41 -22.44 -12.59 8.34
C VAL A 41 -21.35 -13.11 9.25
N SER A 42 -20.89 -14.34 9.00
CA SER A 42 -19.71 -14.95 9.59
C SER A 42 -18.67 -15.23 8.52
N ILE A 43 -17.39 -15.08 8.85
CA ILE A 43 -16.29 -15.27 7.93
C ILE A 43 -15.21 -16.07 8.62
N ASP A 44 -14.94 -17.25 8.07
CA ASP A 44 -13.85 -18.12 8.46
C ASP A 44 -12.69 -17.89 7.49
N VAL A 45 -11.69 -17.16 7.96
CA VAL A 45 -10.52 -16.78 7.14
C VAL A 45 -9.62 -17.97 6.87
N LEU A 46 -9.50 -18.90 7.83
CA LEU A 46 -8.64 -20.07 7.70
C LEU A 46 -9.17 -21.02 6.63
N ASN A 47 -10.49 -21.20 6.60
CA ASN A 47 -11.16 -22.07 5.63
C ASN A 47 -11.59 -21.34 4.35
N GLU A 48 -11.37 -20.02 4.27
CA GLU A 48 -11.75 -19.16 3.13
C GLU A 48 -13.27 -19.21 2.83
N ILE A 49 -14.11 -19.23 3.88
CA ILE A 49 -15.57 -19.37 3.78
C ILE A 49 -16.29 -18.15 4.39
N MET A 50 -17.34 -17.69 3.70
CA MET A 50 -18.32 -16.71 4.17
C MET A 50 -19.68 -17.38 4.36
N GLU A 51 -20.19 -17.28 5.56
CA GLU A 51 -21.51 -17.78 5.95
C GLU A 51 -22.45 -16.60 6.19
N TYR A 52 -23.68 -16.75 5.72
CA TYR A 52 -24.68 -15.70 5.79
C TYR A 52 -25.87 -16.18 6.64
N GLY A 53 -26.40 -15.29 7.48
CA GLY A 53 -27.57 -15.55 8.30
C GLY A 53 -28.82 -15.80 7.45
N SER A 54 -29.87 -16.37 8.05
CA SER A 54 -31.06 -16.89 7.35
C SER A 54 -31.84 -15.88 6.49
N ARG A 55 -31.61 -14.57 6.68
CA ARG A 55 -32.23 -13.49 5.87
C ARG A 55 -31.41 -13.08 4.65
N ILE A 56 -30.18 -13.53 4.53
CA ILE A 56 -29.36 -13.36 3.33
C ILE A 56 -29.31 -14.72 2.63
N LYS A 57 -30.05 -14.84 1.54
CA LYS A 57 -30.20 -16.08 0.77
C LYS A 57 -29.15 -16.11 -0.33
N VAL A 58 -28.30 -17.12 -0.33
CA VAL A 58 -27.25 -17.32 -1.34
C VAL A 58 -27.64 -18.50 -2.22
N SER A 59 -27.74 -18.30 -3.54
CA SER A 59 -28.17 -19.35 -4.48
C SER A 59 -27.04 -20.13 -5.13
N ASP A 60 -25.78 -19.70 -4.94
CA ASP A 60 -24.59 -20.33 -5.51
C ASP A 60 -23.47 -20.45 -4.45
N GLY A 61 -22.94 -21.66 -4.27
CA GLY A 61 -21.87 -21.96 -3.32
C GLY A 61 -20.53 -21.28 -3.65
N GLU A 62 -20.30 -20.80 -4.88
CA GLU A 62 -19.12 -19.99 -5.17
C GLU A 62 -19.17 -18.61 -4.48
N ARG A 63 -20.37 -18.13 -4.14
CA ARG A 63 -20.58 -16.84 -3.43
C ARG A 63 -20.36 -16.92 -1.92
N THR A 64 -20.13 -18.12 -1.40
CA THR A 64 -19.70 -18.37 -0.02
C THR A 64 -18.18 -18.53 0.09
N ARG A 65 -17.42 -18.44 -1.01
CA ARG A 65 -15.94 -18.47 -0.97
C ARG A 65 -15.33 -17.11 -0.77
N PHE A 66 -14.19 -17.06 -0.13
CA PHE A 66 -13.45 -15.84 0.10
C PHE A 66 -12.67 -15.36 -1.12
N THR A 67 -13.36 -14.57 -1.96
CA THR A 67 -12.82 -13.96 -3.18
C THR A 67 -12.96 -12.44 -3.14
N GLN A 68 -12.18 -11.74 -3.95
CA GLN A 68 -12.27 -10.28 -4.07
C GLN A 68 -13.67 -9.83 -4.53
N LYS A 69 -14.26 -10.52 -5.51
CA LYS A 69 -15.65 -10.32 -5.93
C LYS A 69 -16.65 -10.41 -4.77
N ASN A 70 -16.59 -11.50 -4.00
CA ASN A 70 -17.55 -11.73 -2.92
C ASN A 70 -17.33 -10.78 -1.74
N PHE A 71 -16.10 -10.31 -1.56
CA PHE A 71 -15.79 -9.24 -0.62
C PHE A 71 -16.52 -7.93 -0.97
N ILE A 72 -16.53 -7.53 -2.25
CA ILE A 72 -17.21 -6.30 -2.69
C ILE A 72 -18.72 -6.41 -2.50
N ILE A 73 -19.28 -7.60 -2.73
CA ILE A 73 -20.69 -7.89 -2.47
C ILE A 73 -21.00 -7.74 -0.98
N LEU A 74 -20.17 -8.32 -0.12
CA LEU A 74 -20.31 -8.21 1.32
C LEU A 74 -20.29 -6.75 1.78
N GLU A 75 -19.39 -5.93 1.24
CA GLU A 75 -19.26 -4.55 1.64
C GLU A 75 -20.43 -3.67 1.12
N ALA A 76 -20.94 -3.95 -0.08
CA ALA A 76 -22.18 -3.34 -0.55
C ALA A 76 -23.38 -3.68 0.36
N ILE A 77 -23.50 -4.94 0.79
CA ILE A 77 -24.51 -5.40 1.76
C ILE A 77 -24.33 -4.69 3.11
N ASP A 78 -23.09 -4.59 3.61
CA ASP A 78 -22.75 -3.91 4.85
C ASP A 78 -23.25 -2.46 4.85
N ARG A 79 -22.98 -1.73 3.76
CA ARG A 79 -23.43 -0.34 3.57
C ARG A 79 -24.93 -0.19 3.61
N VAL A 80 -25.64 -1.03 2.84
CA VAL A 80 -27.10 -1.05 2.82
C VAL A 80 -27.63 -1.18 4.25
N LEU A 81 -27.15 -2.17 5.00
CA LEU A 81 -27.64 -2.45 6.35
C LEU A 81 -27.26 -1.36 7.36
N ARG A 82 -26.04 -0.78 7.25
CA ARG A 82 -25.57 0.31 8.14
C ARG A 82 -26.30 1.63 7.90
N ASN A 83 -26.62 1.97 6.65
CA ASN A 83 -27.32 3.22 6.28
C ASN A 83 -28.82 3.20 6.57
N GLY A 84 -29.28 2.30 7.45
CA GLY A 84 -30.67 2.30 7.92
C GLY A 84 -31.63 1.51 7.05
N TYR A 85 -31.20 0.92 5.93
CA TYR A 85 -32.07 0.03 5.15
C TYR A 85 -32.34 -1.25 5.95
N ARG A 86 -33.60 -1.69 5.92
CA ARG A 86 -34.10 -2.85 6.65
C ARG A 86 -34.83 -3.76 5.66
N PRO A 87 -34.08 -4.51 4.83
CA PRO A 87 -34.71 -5.40 3.88
C PRO A 87 -35.31 -6.62 4.58
N GLU A 88 -36.32 -7.23 3.97
CA GLU A 88 -36.87 -8.49 4.48
C GLU A 88 -35.93 -9.65 4.15
N ALA A 89 -35.39 -9.63 2.92
CA ALA A 89 -34.40 -10.56 2.42
C ALA A 89 -33.41 -9.87 1.47
N ILE A 90 -32.18 -10.38 1.47
CA ILE A 90 -31.15 -10.08 0.48
C ILE A 90 -30.89 -11.37 -0.29
N HIS A 91 -30.91 -11.33 -1.62
CA HIS A 91 -30.71 -12.50 -2.47
C HIS A 91 -29.40 -12.33 -3.26
N ILE A 92 -28.40 -13.16 -2.97
CA ILE A 92 -27.09 -13.15 -3.66
C ILE A 92 -27.07 -14.25 -4.73
N GLY A 93 -26.75 -13.87 -5.96
CA GLY A 93 -26.56 -14.79 -7.09
C GLY A 93 -27.85 -15.33 -7.72
N ARG A 94 -29.02 -14.77 -7.39
CA ARG A 94 -30.32 -15.24 -7.92
C ARG A 94 -30.45 -15.02 -9.43
N ASN A 95 -29.71 -14.06 -9.98
CA ASN A 95 -29.75 -13.67 -11.38
C ASN A 95 -28.31 -13.54 -11.91
N PRO A 96 -27.98 -14.04 -13.11
CA PRO A 96 -26.63 -13.90 -13.67
C PRO A 96 -26.24 -12.46 -14.05
N SER A 97 -27.22 -11.56 -14.24
CA SER A 97 -27.01 -10.19 -14.70
C SER A 97 -26.68 -9.18 -13.59
N TYR A 98 -26.80 -9.58 -12.31
CA TYR A 98 -26.44 -8.76 -11.15
C TYR A 98 -26.07 -9.64 -9.95
N ASP A 99 -25.23 -9.13 -9.07
CA ASP A 99 -24.65 -9.92 -7.99
C ASP A 99 -25.61 -10.16 -6.82
N PHE A 100 -26.40 -9.15 -6.43
CA PHE A 100 -27.45 -9.35 -5.43
C PHE A 100 -28.63 -8.40 -5.63
N SER A 101 -29.76 -8.71 -5.02
CA SER A 101 -30.93 -7.84 -4.99
C SER A 101 -31.55 -7.79 -3.60
N ILE A 102 -32.29 -6.72 -3.35
CA ILE A 102 -32.95 -6.45 -2.07
C ILE A 102 -34.46 -6.46 -2.24
N GLU A 103 -35.16 -7.18 -1.34
CA GLU A 103 -36.64 -7.29 -1.32
C GLU A 103 -37.26 -6.45 -0.19
N LYS A 104 -38.37 -5.75 -0.49
CA LYS A 104 -39.18 -4.96 0.46
C LYS A 104 -40.66 -5.36 0.39
N GLU A 105 -41.35 -5.22 1.53
CA GLU A 105 -42.73 -5.69 1.79
C GLU A 105 -43.85 -4.91 1.06
N SER A 106 -43.60 -3.73 0.47
CA SER A 106 -44.65 -2.95 -0.21
C SER A 106 -44.15 -2.28 -1.49
N ASP A 107 -44.69 -2.78 -2.61
CA ASP A 107 -44.69 -2.30 -4.00
C ASP A 107 -43.51 -1.45 -4.51
N LEU A 108 -42.73 -2.09 -5.41
CA LEU A 108 -41.94 -1.48 -6.49
C LEU A 108 -40.59 -0.80 -6.15
N ASP A 109 -39.79 -1.31 -5.22
CA ASP A 109 -38.38 -0.88 -5.11
C ASP A 109 -37.45 -2.08 -4.93
N CYS A 110 -37.42 -3.00 -5.91
CA CYS A 110 -36.31 -3.96 -6.01
C CYS A 110 -35.07 -3.20 -6.47
N VAL A 111 -34.08 -3.10 -5.59
CA VAL A 111 -32.75 -2.56 -5.94
C VAL A 111 -31.84 -3.74 -6.24
N ALA A 112 -31.40 -3.84 -7.48
CA ALA A 112 -30.38 -4.78 -7.90
C ALA A 112 -29.00 -4.14 -7.79
N PHE A 113 -27.98 -4.96 -7.55
CA PHE A 113 -26.61 -4.55 -7.35
C PHE A 113 -25.68 -5.34 -8.27
N GLN A 114 -25.06 -4.63 -9.20
CA GLN A 114 -23.94 -5.15 -9.97
C GLN A 114 -22.66 -4.69 -9.27
N CYS A 115 -21.99 -5.61 -8.59
CA CYS A 115 -20.70 -5.35 -7.95
C CYS A 115 -19.59 -5.55 -8.99
N ILE A 116 -18.56 -4.72 -9.01
CA ILE A 116 -17.46 -4.82 -9.98
C ILE A 116 -16.14 -4.76 -9.22
N GLU A 117 -15.23 -5.68 -9.55
CA GLU A 117 -13.87 -5.65 -9.01
C GLU A 117 -13.15 -4.38 -9.47
N TRP A 118 -12.61 -3.62 -8.51
CA TRP A 118 -11.90 -2.39 -8.82
C TRP A 118 -10.43 -2.67 -9.13
N GLU A 119 -10.10 -2.90 -10.40
CA GLU A 119 -8.72 -2.89 -10.91
C GLU A 119 -8.33 -1.49 -11.43
N GLU A 120 -7.03 -1.12 -11.38
CA GLU A 120 -6.52 0.25 -11.64
C GLU A 120 -6.88 0.83 -13.03
N GLU A 121 -7.33 0.00 -13.99
CA GLU A 121 -7.74 0.39 -15.36
C GLU A 121 -9.25 0.59 -15.58
N TYR A 122 -10.10 0.61 -14.55
CA TYR A 122 -11.56 0.64 -14.70
C TYR A 122 -12.23 2.03 -14.80
N ASP A 123 -11.97 2.79 -15.87
CA ASP A 123 -12.84 3.92 -16.26
C ASP A 123 -13.79 3.58 -17.44
N VAL A 124 -13.69 2.38 -18.01
CA VAL A 124 -14.37 2.03 -19.27
C VAL A 124 -15.76 1.40 -19.06
N GLU A 125 -16.03 0.61 -18.02
CA GLU A 125 -17.32 -0.12 -17.90
C GLU A 125 -18.43 0.66 -17.17
N VAL A 126 -18.14 1.35 -16.06
CA VAL A 126 -19.11 2.23 -15.39
C VAL A 126 -19.51 3.39 -16.32
N GLY A 127 -18.55 3.90 -17.10
CA GLY A 127 -18.78 4.90 -18.15
C GLY A 127 -19.60 4.38 -19.34
N LYS A 128 -19.50 3.08 -19.67
CA LYS A 128 -20.32 2.46 -20.75
C LYS A 128 -21.80 2.36 -20.39
N LEU A 129 -22.15 2.02 -19.14
CA LEU A 129 -23.55 2.01 -18.68
C LEU A 129 -24.05 3.44 -18.42
N GLY A 130 -23.26 4.27 -17.72
CA GLY A 130 -23.62 5.67 -17.42
C GLY A 130 -23.74 6.58 -18.64
N GLY A 131 -22.96 6.31 -19.70
CA GLY A 131 -22.92 7.09 -20.94
C GLY A 131 -23.81 6.54 -22.06
N ASN A 132 -24.48 5.40 -21.86
CA ASN A 132 -25.34 4.79 -22.89
C ASN A 132 -26.74 4.46 -22.32
N PRO A 133 -27.68 5.43 -22.40
CA PRO A 133 -29.05 5.27 -21.92
C PRO A 133 -29.77 4.05 -22.50
N SER A 134 -29.43 3.63 -23.72
CA SER A 134 -30.03 2.46 -24.36
C SER A 134 -29.63 1.14 -23.69
N LEU A 135 -28.39 1.01 -23.21
CA LEU A 135 -27.94 -0.18 -22.46
C LEU A 135 -28.60 -0.26 -21.07
N VAL A 136 -28.79 0.87 -20.43
CA VAL A 136 -29.51 0.94 -19.14
C VAL A 136 -30.98 0.59 -19.31
N GLN A 137 -31.62 1.07 -20.38
CA GLN A 137 -33.01 0.73 -20.69
C GLN A 137 -33.17 -0.77 -20.99
N LEU A 138 -32.28 -1.35 -21.78
CA LEU A 138 -32.24 -2.80 -22.06
C LEU A 138 -32.20 -3.63 -20.77
N PHE A 139 -31.35 -3.25 -19.80
CA PHE A 139 -31.28 -3.93 -18.52
C PHE A 139 -32.63 -3.91 -17.78
N PHE A 140 -33.32 -2.77 -17.76
CA PHE A 140 -34.63 -2.65 -17.11
C PHE A 140 -35.73 -3.43 -17.84
N ASP A 141 -35.70 -3.46 -19.17
CA ASP A 141 -36.68 -4.17 -19.99
C ASP A 141 -36.54 -5.69 -19.85
N GLU A 142 -35.31 -6.21 -19.79
CA GLU A 142 -35.01 -7.64 -19.56
C GLU A 142 -35.31 -8.10 -18.13
N HIS A 143 -35.32 -7.18 -17.17
CA HIS A 143 -35.47 -7.47 -15.75
C HIS A 143 -36.64 -6.68 -15.16
N GLY A 144 -37.83 -6.94 -15.70
CA GLY A 144 -39.13 -6.32 -15.37
C GLY A 144 -39.42 -6.10 -13.87
N ASP A 145 -38.79 -6.84 -12.98
CA ASP A 145 -38.98 -6.73 -11.53
C ASP A 145 -38.02 -5.74 -10.83
N VAL A 146 -36.97 -5.25 -11.52
CA VAL A 146 -35.95 -4.33 -10.99
C VAL A 146 -36.32 -2.88 -11.27
N GLU A 147 -36.41 -2.07 -10.22
CA GLU A 147 -36.81 -0.66 -10.31
C GLU A 147 -35.61 0.29 -10.24
N SER A 148 -34.52 -0.19 -9.62
CA SER A 148 -33.24 0.51 -9.60
C SER A 148 -32.07 -0.46 -9.71
N LEU A 149 -31.06 -0.07 -10.48
CA LEU A 149 -29.78 -0.77 -10.59
C LEU A 149 -28.68 0.07 -9.97
N CYS A 150 -28.03 -0.44 -8.93
CA CYS A 150 -26.79 0.11 -8.40
C CYS A 150 -25.59 -0.64 -8.98
N VAL A 151 -24.76 0.05 -9.75
CA VAL A 151 -23.43 -0.43 -10.11
C VAL A 151 -22.49 0.00 -9.01
N TYR A 152 -21.89 -0.97 -8.31
CA TYR A 152 -21.10 -0.79 -7.10
C TYR A 152 -19.69 -1.33 -7.28
N THR A 153 -18.68 -0.66 -6.74
CA THR A 153 -17.30 -1.16 -6.74
C THR A 153 -16.57 -0.71 -5.49
N SER A 154 -15.68 -1.54 -4.93
CA SER A 154 -14.87 -1.17 -3.78
C SER A 154 -13.50 -1.86 -3.74
N ARG A 155 -12.56 -1.28 -2.98
CA ARG A 155 -11.20 -1.80 -2.71
C ARG A 155 -10.63 -1.29 -1.38
N LEU A 156 -9.58 -1.94 -0.85
CA LEU A 156 -8.84 -1.48 0.32
C LEU A 156 -7.60 -0.82 -0.20
N LYS A 157 -7.37 0.38 0.28
CA LYS A 157 -6.12 1.06 0.03
C LYS A 157 -5.77 1.87 1.24
N ALA A 158 -4.51 1.77 1.69
CA ALA A 158 -4.01 2.60 2.79
C ALA A 158 -4.84 2.47 4.08
N GLY A 159 -5.31 1.25 4.39
CA GLY A 159 -6.22 1.05 5.51
C GLY A 159 -7.47 1.92 5.40
N THR A 160 -8.05 2.11 4.21
CA THR A 160 -9.33 2.80 3.96
C THR A 160 -10.12 2.01 2.91
N ILE A 161 -11.44 1.91 3.08
CA ILE A 161 -12.32 1.33 2.08
C ILE A 161 -12.65 2.41 1.08
N GLU A 162 -12.15 2.28 -0.14
CA GLU A 162 -12.57 3.11 -1.25
C GLU A 162 -13.74 2.43 -1.94
N CYS A 163 -14.79 3.19 -2.26
CA CYS A 163 -15.92 2.68 -3.03
C CYS A 163 -16.39 3.70 -4.06
N ARG A 164 -16.99 3.23 -5.15
CA ARG A 164 -17.76 4.04 -6.09
C ARG A 164 -19.08 3.36 -6.36
N TYR A 165 -20.11 4.14 -6.64
CA TYR A 165 -21.38 3.60 -7.07
C TYR A 165 -22.08 4.54 -8.03
N THR A 166 -22.97 3.98 -8.86
CA THR A 166 -23.89 4.73 -9.71
C THR A 166 -25.24 4.04 -9.65
N VAL A 167 -26.31 4.80 -9.39
CA VAL A 167 -27.67 4.27 -9.32
C VAL A 167 -28.45 4.73 -10.54
N PHE A 168 -29.02 3.77 -11.26
CA PHE A 168 -29.97 3.97 -12.33
C PHE A 168 -31.37 3.64 -11.83
N SER A 169 -32.39 4.37 -12.29
CA SER A 169 -33.78 4.14 -11.93
C SER A 169 -34.66 4.09 -13.17
N ARG A 170 -35.64 3.20 -13.18
CA ARG A 170 -36.56 2.97 -14.32
C ARG A 170 -37.36 4.22 -14.73
N ALA A 171 -37.75 5.08 -13.77
CA ALA A 171 -38.64 6.22 -14.00
C ALA A 171 -38.05 7.46 -14.75
N PHE A 172 -36.82 7.42 -15.27
CA PHE A 172 -36.09 8.65 -15.69
C PHE A 172 -35.42 8.62 -17.08
N THR A 173 -35.83 7.75 -18.00
CA THR A 173 -35.15 7.58 -19.31
C THR A 173 -35.57 8.56 -20.42
N GLU A 174 -36.37 9.61 -20.12
CA GLU A 174 -36.86 10.58 -21.13
C GLU A 174 -36.15 11.96 -21.15
N SER A 175 -35.16 12.25 -20.29
CA SER A 175 -34.37 13.50 -20.40
C SER A 175 -32.88 13.25 -20.22
N ASN A 176 -32.07 13.72 -21.18
CA ASN A 176 -30.61 13.52 -21.31
C ASN A 176 -29.75 14.17 -20.20
N SER A 177 -30.13 14.04 -18.94
CA SER A 177 -29.23 14.31 -17.81
C SER A 177 -29.65 13.45 -16.61
N PRO A 178 -28.78 12.55 -16.10
CA PRO A 178 -29.10 11.78 -14.90
C PRO A 178 -29.24 12.72 -13.71
N LYS A 179 -30.46 12.90 -13.20
CA LYS A 179 -30.74 13.63 -11.97
C LYS A 179 -31.19 12.68 -10.87
N TYR A 180 -30.37 12.63 -9.85
CA TYR A 180 -30.37 11.75 -8.68
C TYR A 180 -31.59 11.92 -7.77
N ARG A 181 -32.19 10.82 -7.28
CA ARG A 181 -32.99 10.80 -6.05
C ARG A 181 -32.09 10.39 -4.88
N GLY A 182 -31.67 11.40 -4.12
CA GLY A 182 -30.89 11.24 -2.90
C GLY A 182 -31.55 10.38 -1.86
N ARG A 183 -30.82 9.36 -1.35
CA ARG A 183 -30.86 8.81 0.04
C ARG A 183 -30.18 7.45 0.24
N LEU A 184 -30.02 6.59 -0.79
CA LEU A 184 -29.51 5.21 -0.59
C LEU A 184 -28.03 5.14 -0.22
N PHE A 185 -27.25 6.07 -0.76
CA PHE A 185 -25.83 6.22 -0.55
C PHE A 185 -25.43 7.69 -0.31
N GLU A 186 -26.40 8.56 0.00
CA GLU A 186 -26.10 9.90 0.52
C GLU A 186 -25.62 9.75 1.95
N ASP A 187 -24.35 9.41 2.10
CA ASP A 187 -23.66 9.72 3.33
C ASP A 187 -23.87 11.24 3.56
N ARG A 188 -24.29 11.64 4.76
CA ARG A 188 -24.04 13.02 5.26
C ARG A 188 -22.53 13.31 5.42
N ILE A 189 -21.68 12.56 4.70
CA ILE A 189 -20.24 12.61 4.68
C ILE A 189 -19.87 12.43 3.21
N GLY A 190 -19.68 13.55 2.52
CA GLY A 190 -19.27 13.53 1.14
C GLY A 190 -17.95 12.77 0.95
N VAL A 191 -18.01 11.79 0.06
CA VAL A 191 -17.02 11.54 -0.99
C VAL A 191 -15.61 11.20 -0.52
N TYR A 192 -15.25 9.91 -0.55
CA TYR A 192 -13.86 9.46 -0.49
C TYR A 192 -13.35 9.09 -1.89
N TYR A 193 -12.61 9.99 -2.52
CA TYR A 193 -11.75 9.69 -3.67
C TYR A 193 -10.33 10.11 -3.35
N ALA A 194 -9.40 9.16 -3.31
CA ALA A 194 -8.08 9.34 -3.89
C ALA A 194 -7.37 8.00 -3.88
N ASP A 195 -6.57 7.80 -4.90
CA ASP A 195 -5.71 6.65 -5.13
C ASP A 195 -4.56 6.68 -4.11
N LEU A 196 -4.83 6.56 -2.80
CA LEU A 196 -3.95 7.02 -1.69
C LEU A 196 -2.61 6.26 -1.51
N ASN A 197 -2.33 5.24 -2.33
CA ASN A 197 -1.09 4.43 -2.26
C ASN A 197 -0.64 3.74 -3.58
N SER A 198 -1.07 4.16 -4.78
CA SER A 198 -0.60 3.54 -6.03
C SER A 198 0.86 3.91 -6.30
N SER A 199 1.60 2.94 -6.85
CA SER A 199 2.96 3.12 -7.35
C SER A 199 2.97 4.10 -8.54
N PRO A 200 4.06 4.88 -8.76
CA PRO A 200 4.21 5.82 -9.88
C PRO A 200 4.21 5.19 -11.30
N SER A 201 3.75 3.94 -11.45
CA SER A 201 3.75 3.18 -12.70
C SER A 201 2.58 3.47 -13.66
N ASP A 202 1.53 4.19 -13.25
CA ASP A 202 0.39 4.54 -14.12
C ASP A 202 0.68 5.71 -15.06
N ARG A 203 1.65 5.55 -15.96
CA ARG A 203 2.05 6.58 -16.95
C ARG A 203 1.32 6.48 -18.30
N ASN A 204 0.33 5.60 -18.46
CA ASN A 204 -0.29 5.31 -19.76
C ASN A 204 -1.80 5.57 -19.86
N LYS A 205 -2.41 6.41 -19.01
CA LYS A 205 -3.77 6.93 -19.28
C LYS A 205 -3.70 8.13 -20.24
N PRO A 206 -4.62 8.26 -21.22
CA PRO A 206 -4.61 9.34 -22.20
C PRO A 206 -4.77 10.71 -21.51
N GLU A 207 -4.03 11.70 -22.00
CA GLU A 207 -3.95 13.06 -21.44
C GLU A 207 -5.34 13.72 -21.38
N GLN A 208 -5.90 13.80 -20.17
CA GLN A 208 -6.94 14.76 -19.81
C GLN A 208 -6.32 16.16 -19.65
N ASP A 209 -7.15 17.21 -19.67
CA ASP A 209 -6.71 18.61 -19.62
C ASP A 209 -5.80 18.89 -18.40
N ILE A 210 -4.48 18.90 -18.62
CA ILE A 210 -3.48 19.24 -17.60
C ILE A 210 -3.37 20.77 -17.54
N GLU A 211 -3.84 21.36 -16.46
CA GLU A 211 -3.56 22.76 -16.16
C GLU A 211 -2.13 22.87 -15.59
N VAL A 212 -1.28 23.63 -16.28
CA VAL A 212 0.07 23.94 -15.82
C VAL A 212 0.07 25.36 -15.25
N THR A 213 0.24 25.48 -13.94
CA THR A 213 0.32 26.75 -13.23
C THR A 213 1.70 26.90 -12.59
N GLY A 214 2.64 27.51 -13.31
CA GLY A 214 4.04 27.62 -12.87
C GLY A 214 4.68 26.24 -12.68
N ASP A 215 5.13 25.94 -11.47
CA ASP A 215 5.76 24.67 -11.10
C ASP A 215 4.77 23.54 -10.78
N PHE A 216 3.46 23.82 -10.81
CA PHE A 216 2.40 22.89 -10.49
C PHE A 216 1.80 22.28 -11.76
N ARG A 217 1.61 20.95 -11.76
CA ARG A 217 0.75 20.25 -12.73
C ARG A 217 -0.52 19.80 -12.01
N ILE A 218 -1.66 20.23 -12.52
CA ILE A 218 -2.97 19.99 -11.94
C ILE A 218 -3.84 19.27 -12.98
N THR A 219 -4.57 18.25 -12.56
CA THR A 219 -5.52 17.50 -13.41
C THR A 219 -6.79 17.32 -12.62
N ASP A 220 -7.93 17.80 -13.12
CA ASP A 220 -9.23 17.75 -12.44
C ASP A 220 -9.20 18.23 -10.98
N GLY A 221 -8.46 19.31 -10.72
CA GLY A 221 -8.27 19.88 -9.38
C GLY A 221 -7.38 19.07 -8.44
N GLU A 222 -6.78 17.96 -8.89
CA GLU A 222 -5.75 17.23 -8.15
C GLU A 222 -4.37 17.76 -8.53
N LEU A 223 -3.56 18.11 -7.52
CA LEU A 223 -2.14 18.41 -7.76
C LEU A 223 -1.41 17.09 -7.99
N THR A 224 -1.00 16.84 -9.23
CA THR A 224 -0.41 15.56 -9.64
C THR A 224 1.11 15.59 -9.67
N LYS A 225 1.74 16.76 -9.78
CA LYS A 225 3.20 16.92 -9.75
C LYS A 225 3.61 18.34 -9.37
N TYR A 226 4.69 18.46 -8.59
CA TYR A 226 5.44 19.69 -8.36
C TYR A 226 6.86 19.55 -8.94
N THR A 227 7.34 20.58 -9.64
CA THR A 227 8.72 20.59 -10.20
C THR A 227 9.59 21.74 -9.70
N GLY A 228 9.06 22.57 -8.81
CA GLY A 228 9.76 23.74 -8.31
C GLY A 228 10.82 23.41 -7.27
N ASN A 229 11.60 24.43 -6.92
CA ASN A 229 12.65 24.38 -5.91
C ASN A 229 12.47 25.49 -4.85
N ASP A 230 11.26 26.02 -4.72
CA ASP A 230 10.95 27.07 -3.77
C ASP A 230 11.11 26.57 -2.33
N ARG A 231 11.58 27.47 -1.47
CA ARG A 231 11.61 27.24 -0.02
C ARG A 231 10.23 27.39 0.62
N HIS A 232 9.36 28.20 0.03
CA HIS A 232 8.02 28.50 0.52
C HIS A 232 7.01 28.23 -0.58
N VAL A 233 6.32 27.10 -0.48
CA VAL A 233 5.36 26.66 -1.50
C VAL A 233 3.96 27.06 -1.08
N ILE A 234 3.25 27.79 -1.93
CA ILE A 234 1.83 28.12 -1.75
C ILE A 234 1.04 27.34 -2.80
N ILE A 235 0.26 26.36 -2.35
CA ILE A 235 -0.53 25.53 -3.27
C ILE A 235 -1.71 26.37 -3.82
N PRO A 236 -1.95 26.37 -5.16
CA PRO A 236 -3.03 27.16 -5.76
C PRO A 236 -4.41 26.82 -5.21
N SER A 237 -5.29 27.81 -5.06
CA SER A 237 -6.65 27.63 -4.51
C SER A 237 -7.60 26.79 -5.39
N GLY A 238 -7.23 26.51 -6.65
CA GLY A 238 -7.97 25.57 -7.50
C GLY A 238 -7.74 24.11 -7.15
N VAL A 239 -6.75 23.81 -6.29
CA VAL A 239 -6.41 22.46 -5.89
C VAL A 239 -7.36 21.98 -4.78
N VAL A 240 -7.95 20.81 -4.98
CA VAL A 240 -8.86 20.14 -4.04
C VAL A 240 -8.30 18.84 -3.48
N LYS A 241 -7.26 18.27 -4.10
CA LYS A 241 -6.56 17.06 -3.65
C LYS A 241 -5.06 17.15 -3.89
N LEU A 242 -4.27 16.52 -3.01
CA LEU A 242 -2.84 16.30 -3.23
C LEU A 242 -2.59 14.82 -3.54
N ARG A 243 -2.00 14.54 -4.70
CA ARG A 243 -1.62 13.18 -5.09
C ARG A 243 -0.56 12.61 -4.14
N ASN A 244 -0.48 11.29 -4.05
CA ASN A 244 0.61 10.63 -3.34
C ASN A 244 1.96 11.12 -3.80
N SER A 245 2.88 11.26 -2.85
CA SER A 245 4.27 11.57 -3.14
C SER A 245 4.48 12.84 -3.99
N VAL A 246 3.50 13.73 -4.08
CA VAL A 246 3.56 14.88 -5.00
C VAL A 246 4.67 15.87 -4.64
N PHE A 247 5.06 15.93 -3.37
CA PHE A 247 6.21 16.68 -2.87
C PHE A 247 7.34 15.76 -2.36
N MET A 248 7.34 14.49 -2.75
CA MET A 248 8.36 13.53 -2.30
C MET A 248 9.78 13.99 -2.68
N ASN A 249 10.71 13.92 -1.73
CA ASN A 249 12.11 14.35 -1.86
C ASN A 249 12.27 15.82 -2.29
N CYS A 250 11.33 16.70 -1.95
CA CYS A 250 11.49 18.12 -2.17
C CYS A 250 12.41 18.72 -1.08
N HIS A 251 13.71 18.49 -1.21
CA HIS A 251 14.75 18.86 -0.23
C HIS A 251 14.94 20.37 0.00
N PHE A 252 14.30 21.22 -0.81
CA PHE A 252 14.38 22.68 -0.69
C PHE A 252 13.24 23.29 0.13
N ILE A 253 12.10 22.59 0.21
CA ILE A 253 10.90 23.13 0.85
C ILE A 253 11.13 23.24 2.35
N GLU A 254 10.95 24.45 2.87
CA GLU A 254 10.98 24.77 4.30
C GLU A 254 9.56 24.95 4.85
N ARG A 255 8.61 25.46 4.04
CA ARG A 255 7.20 25.67 4.42
C ARG A 255 6.25 25.43 3.25
N VAL A 256 5.05 24.92 3.58
CA VAL A 256 3.96 24.69 2.61
C VAL A 256 2.66 25.25 3.15
N THR A 257 1.97 26.07 2.34
CA THR A 257 0.60 26.51 2.61
C THR A 257 -0.38 25.68 1.79
N ILE A 258 -1.21 24.89 2.49
CA ILE A 258 -2.29 24.09 1.91
C ILE A 258 -3.58 24.91 2.00
N PRO A 259 -4.28 25.19 0.87
CA PRO A 259 -5.52 25.96 0.89
C PRO A 259 -6.69 25.16 1.46
N GLU A 260 -7.70 25.86 1.99
CA GLU A 260 -8.94 25.28 2.55
C GLU A 260 -9.85 24.62 1.50
N THR A 261 -9.44 24.61 0.23
CA THR A 261 -10.09 23.82 -0.84
C THR A 261 -9.63 22.37 -0.85
N VAL A 262 -8.47 22.06 -0.25
CA VAL A 262 -7.92 20.70 -0.22
C VAL A 262 -8.63 19.87 0.83
N TYR A 263 -9.31 18.81 0.40
CA TYR A 263 -10.00 17.88 1.30
C TYR A 263 -9.27 16.54 1.50
N SER A 264 -8.26 16.25 0.68
CA SER A 264 -7.51 14.99 0.71
C SER A 264 -6.01 15.19 0.54
N LEU A 265 -5.22 14.54 1.40
CA LEU A 265 -3.76 14.40 1.27
C LEU A 265 -3.38 12.95 0.95
N GLY A 266 -2.60 12.75 -0.11
CA GLY A 266 -2.06 11.45 -0.50
C GLY A 266 -1.07 10.84 0.50
N GLY A 267 -0.82 9.54 0.37
CA GLY A 267 0.24 8.85 1.10
C GLY A 267 1.63 9.33 0.66
N ASP A 268 2.58 9.32 1.58
CA ASP A 268 3.97 9.74 1.34
C ASP A 268 4.10 11.16 0.71
N THR A 269 3.07 12.03 0.82
CA THR A 269 2.96 13.35 0.12
C THR A 269 4.21 14.19 0.24
N PHE A 270 4.73 14.37 1.46
CA PHE A 270 5.95 15.13 1.77
C PHE A 270 7.09 14.19 2.19
N TYR A 271 7.06 12.92 1.80
CA TYR A 271 8.10 11.97 2.19
C TYR A 271 9.49 12.52 1.88
N ASN A 272 10.39 12.48 2.86
CA ASN A 272 11.78 12.94 2.74
C ASN A 272 11.94 14.44 2.38
N CYS A 273 11.02 15.30 2.84
CA CYS A 273 11.22 16.75 2.81
C CYS A 273 12.07 17.19 4.02
N GLU A 274 13.38 16.94 3.97
CA GLU A 274 14.30 17.09 5.12
C GLU A 274 14.37 18.50 5.72
N LYS A 275 14.03 19.53 4.93
CA LYS A 275 14.04 20.93 5.35
C LYS A 275 12.69 21.46 5.81
N LEU A 276 11.60 20.70 5.67
CA LEU A 276 10.26 21.14 6.03
C LEU A 276 10.18 21.37 7.55
N ILE A 277 9.91 22.61 7.94
CA ILE A 277 9.95 23.08 9.34
C ILE A 277 8.56 22.99 9.98
N ASP A 278 7.53 23.47 9.29
CA ASP A 278 6.18 23.49 9.81
C ASP A 278 5.14 23.25 8.70
N LEU A 279 4.04 22.61 9.10
CA LEU A 279 2.90 22.35 8.23
C LEU A 279 1.63 22.34 9.07
N THR A 280 0.57 22.98 8.56
CA THR A 280 -0.77 22.94 9.16
C THR A 280 -1.69 22.10 8.29
N ILE A 281 -2.35 21.11 8.86
CA ILE A 281 -3.48 20.40 8.24
C ILE A 281 -4.71 21.32 8.33
N PRO A 282 -5.26 21.84 7.21
CA PRO A 282 -6.39 22.76 7.23
C PRO A 282 -7.70 22.06 7.62
N ASN A 283 -8.72 22.86 7.98
CA ASN A 283 -10.02 22.35 8.44
C ASN A 283 -10.72 21.47 7.40
N SER A 284 -10.53 21.81 6.14
CA SER A 284 -11.13 21.13 4.99
C SER A 284 -10.66 19.69 4.79
N VAL A 285 -9.51 19.32 5.34
CA VAL A 285 -8.94 17.98 5.15
C VAL A 285 -9.75 16.98 5.95
N ILE A 286 -10.41 16.08 5.22
CA ILE A 286 -11.19 14.99 5.80
C ILE A 286 -10.59 13.62 5.49
N MET A 287 -9.56 13.56 4.62
CA MET A 287 -8.88 12.32 4.21
C MET A 287 -7.36 12.46 4.22
N MET A 288 -6.69 11.39 4.63
CA MET A 288 -5.22 11.31 4.66
C MET A 288 -4.73 9.90 4.34
N GLY A 289 -3.76 9.81 3.42
CA GLY A 289 -3.05 8.57 3.13
C GLY A 289 -1.98 8.23 4.17
N ASP A 290 -1.21 7.18 3.92
CA ASP A 290 -0.22 6.67 4.88
C ASP A 290 1.02 7.56 4.92
N ASN A 291 1.46 7.95 6.12
CA ASN A 291 2.70 8.70 6.39
C ASN A 291 2.97 9.84 5.42
N PRO A 292 2.05 10.80 5.28
CA PRO A 292 2.27 11.95 4.42
C PRO A 292 3.53 12.74 4.81
N PHE A 293 4.09 12.53 6.00
CA PHE A 293 5.22 13.27 6.56
C PHE A 293 6.43 12.40 6.96
N ALA A 294 6.52 11.16 6.46
CA ALA A 294 7.64 10.29 6.77
C ALA A 294 8.99 10.92 6.36
N ASN A 295 10.02 10.70 7.16
CA ASN A 295 11.37 11.26 6.98
C ASN A 295 11.43 12.80 6.88
N CYS A 296 10.58 13.52 7.62
CA CYS A 296 10.66 14.97 7.79
C CYS A 296 11.20 15.33 9.19
N PRO A 297 12.53 15.24 9.44
CA PRO A 297 13.12 15.35 10.77
C PRO A 297 12.98 16.74 11.43
N LYS A 298 12.66 17.79 10.68
CA LYS A 298 12.48 19.15 11.22
C LYS A 298 11.02 19.53 11.41
N LEU A 299 10.09 18.69 10.96
CA LEU A 299 8.69 19.05 10.86
C LEU A 299 8.05 19.19 12.24
N LYS A 300 7.43 20.34 12.47
CA LYS A 300 6.42 20.57 13.49
C LYS A 300 5.05 20.60 12.82
N LEU A 301 4.25 19.58 13.11
CA LEU A 301 2.92 19.45 12.55
C LEU A 301 1.89 20.20 13.42
N PHE A 302 0.94 20.87 12.77
CA PHE A 302 -0.23 21.45 13.39
C PHE A 302 -1.48 20.88 12.74
N ASN A 303 -2.55 20.70 13.52
CA ASN A 303 -3.83 20.22 13.01
C ASN A 303 -4.95 21.20 13.34
N LYS A 304 -5.71 21.61 12.33
CA LYS A 304 -6.98 22.31 12.51
C LYS A 304 -8.21 21.45 12.17
N SER A 305 -8.02 20.39 11.38
CA SER A 305 -9.10 19.46 11.01
C SER A 305 -9.67 18.73 12.22
N ASP A 306 -11.00 18.65 12.28
CA ASP A 306 -11.75 17.91 13.29
C ASP A 306 -11.81 16.39 13.03
N ARG A 307 -11.12 15.92 11.97
CA ARG A 307 -11.06 14.52 11.55
C ARG A 307 -9.81 13.78 12.01
N PHE A 308 -8.86 14.49 12.61
CA PHE A 308 -7.61 13.91 13.09
C PHE A 308 -7.31 14.40 14.49
N ILE A 309 -6.58 13.58 15.24
CA ILE A 309 -6.09 13.93 16.58
C ILE A 309 -4.57 13.98 16.50
N LEU A 310 -3.99 15.08 16.97
CA LEU A 310 -2.55 15.23 17.09
C LEU A 310 -2.21 15.33 18.58
N GLU A 311 -1.69 14.24 19.14
CA GLU A 311 -1.41 14.13 20.57
C GLU A 311 -0.06 13.45 20.77
N ASP A 312 0.76 14.04 21.67
CA ASP A 312 2.09 13.54 22.00
C ASP A 312 2.89 13.15 20.75
N GLY A 313 2.94 14.00 19.72
CA GLY A 313 3.66 13.74 18.46
C GLY A 313 3.10 12.62 17.58
N GLY A 314 2.03 11.93 17.98
CA GLY A 314 1.28 10.98 17.15
C GLY A 314 0.10 11.66 16.44
N LEU A 315 -0.07 11.38 15.15
CA LEU A 315 -1.23 11.76 14.36
C LEU A 315 -2.15 10.56 14.19
N PHE A 316 -3.38 10.69 14.62
CA PHE A 316 -4.39 9.64 14.65
C PHE A 316 -5.63 10.04 13.85
N ASP A 317 -6.44 9.05 13.50
CA ASP A 317 -7.83 9.28 13.10
C ASP A 317 -8.66 9.85 14.26
N LYS A 318 -9.85 10.38 13.94
CA LYS A 318 -10.75 11.03 14.92
C LYS A 318 -11.15 10.10 16.06
N GLU A 319 -11.28 8.81 15.76
CA GLU A 319 -11.72 7.78 16.68
C GLU A 319 -10.57 7.20 17.53
N MET A 320 -9.32 7.65 17.30
CA MET A 320 -8.10 7.08 17.91
C MET A 320 -8.01 5.56 17.76
N THR A 321 -8.42 5.03 16.60
CA THR A 321 -8.30 3.61 16.26
C THR A 321 -7.10 3.32 15.35
N ARG A 322 -6.49 4.36 14.77
CA ARG A 322 -5.37 4.23 13.83
C ARG A 322 -4.30 5.29 14.04
N LEU A 323 -3.05 4.85 14.23
CA LEU A 323 -1.89 5.74 14.24
C LEU A 323 -1.38 5.93 12.81
N ILE A 324 -1.57 7.14 12.25
CA ILE A 324 -1.24 7.49 10.86
C ILE A 324 0.23 7.89 10.71
N TYR A 325 0.78 8.61 11.69
CA TYR A 325 2.15 9.13 11.65
C TYR A 325 2.66 9.39 13.07
N CYS A 326 3.96 9.17 13.30
CA CYS A 326 4.65 9.58 14.52
C CYS A 326 5.80 10.54 14.17
N ALA A 327 5.87 11.65 14.90
CA ALA A 327 6.89 12.67 14.72
C ALA A 327 8.30 12.12 14.99
N ILE A 328 9.26 12.48 14.12
CA ILE A 328 10.66 12.04 14.23
C ILE A 328 11.42 12.84 15.29
N ASN A 329 11.11 14.12 15.42
CA ASN A 329 11.77 15.08 16.30
C ASN A 329 11.25 15.07 17.75
N ARG A 330 10.71 13.94 18.20
CA ARG A 330 10.23 13.79 19.58
C ARG A 330 11.39 13.86 20.56
N GLU A 331 11.10 14.46 21.70
CA GLU A 331 12.03 14.53 22.83
C GLU A 331 12.05 13.21 23.63
N SER A 332 10.89 12.56 23.78
CA SER A 332 10.79 11.28 24.49
C SER A 332 11.43 10.14 23.69
N GLU A 333 12.29 9.37 24.36
CA GLU A 333 12.88 8.13 23.83
C GLU A 333 11.91 6.93 23.93
N VAL A 334 10.79 7.09 24.64
CA VAL A 334 9.75 6.06 24.80
C VAL A 334 8.46 6.52 24.15
N TYR A 335 7.86 5.67 23.33
CA TYR A 335 6.51 5.87 22.83
C TYR A 335 5.56 4.81 23.36
N ASN A 336 4.56 5.25 24.09
CA ASN A 336 3.45 4.39 24.52
C ASN A 336 2.33 4.55 23.50
N VAL A 337 2.09 3.52 22.69
CA VAL A 337 0.95 3.51 21.80
C VAL A 337 -0.33 3.54 22.68
N PRO A 338 -1.29 4.45 22.43
CA PRO A 338 -2.48 4.59 23.28
C PRO A 338 -3.33 3.32 23.34
N ASP A 339 -3.86 3.01 24.52
CA ASP A 339 -4.88 1.97 24.68
C ASP A 339 -6.14 2.31 23.86
N GLY A 340 -6.75 1.29 23.26
CA GLY A 340 -7.90 1.45 22.36
C GLY A 340 -7.51 1.60 20.89
N LEU A 341 -6.24 1.89 20.59
CA LEU A 341 -5.74 1.87 19.22
C LEU A 341 -5.84 0.46 18.65
N ILE A 342 -6.42 0.33 17.46
CA ILE A 342 -6.62 -0.96 16.77
C ILE A 342 -5.48 -1.22 15.79
N SER A 343 -4.97 -0.18 15.13
CA SER A 343 -4.03 -0.30 14.02
C SER A 343 -2.90 0.72 14.04
N ILE A 344 -1.71 0.27 13.63
CA ILE A 344 -0.55 1.12 13.38
C ILE A 344 -0.28 1.10 11.89
N SER A 345 -0.26 2.28 11.26
CA SER A 345 -0.16 2.39 9.81
C SER A 345 1.23 1.99 9.30
N LYS A 346 1.32 1.72 7.98
CA LYS A 346 2.60 1.50 7.29
C LYS A 346 3.59 2.57 7.75
N HIS A 347 4.87 2.30 7.95
CA HIS A 347 5.90 3.32 8.21
C HIS A 347 5.62 4.39 9.31
N SER A 348 4.66 4.22 10.23
CA SER A 348 4.28 5.26 11.20
C SER A 348 5.44 5.76 12.05
N PHE A 349 6.42 4.90 12.34
CA PHE A 349 7.64 5.23 13.09
C PHE A 349 8.89 5.31 12.21
N TYR A 350 8.74 5.42 10.90
CA TYR A 350 9.87 5.39 9.98
C TYR A 350 10.90 6.48 10.33
N ASN A 351 12.13 6.03 10.60
CA ASN A 351 13.26 6.90 10.90
C ASN A 351 13.09 7.74 12.18
N CYS A 352 12.28 7.31 13.16
CA CYS A 352 12.24 7.93 14.49
C CYS A 352 13.49 7.56 15.31
N GLN A 353 14.64 8.11 14.92
CA GLN A 353 15.98 7.78 15.41
C GLN A 353 16.19 7.99 16.93
N ASN A 354 15.36 8.83 17.56
CA ASN A 354 15.42 9.08 19.00
C ASN A 354 14.71 7.99 19.83
N LEU A 355 13.82 7.20 19.22
CA LEU A 355 13.05 6.20 19.96
C LEU A 355 13.94 5.01 20.33
N ARG A 356 14.00 4.71 21.63
CA ARG A 356 14.63 3.51 22.20
C ARG A 356 13.62 2.46 22.61
N LYS A 357 12.36 2.82 22.80
CA LYS A 357 11.33 1.88 23.22
C LYS A 357 9.97 2.24 22.64
N ILE A 358 9.29 1.24 22.09
CA ILE A 358 7.89 1.35 21.68
C ILE A 358 7.10 0.32 22.46
N VAL A 359 6.04 0.77 23.14
CA VAL A 359 5.11 -0.09 23.88
C VAL A 359 3.84 -0.26 23.05
N ILE A 360 3.53 -1.50 22.71
CA ILE A 360 2.33 -1.89 21.95
C ILE A 360 1.29 -2.43 22.94
N PRO A 361 0.13 -1.78 23.12
CA PRO A 361 -0.90 -2.21 24.06
C PRO A 361 -1.67 -3.43 23.53
N SER A 362 -2.48 -4.02 24.40
CA SER A 362 -3.29 -5.21 24.10
C SER A 362 -4.36 -4.98 23.02
N SER A 363 -4.77 -3.73 22.80
CA SER A 363 -5.79 -3.34 21.83
C SER A 363 -5.30 -3.38 20.39
N VAL A 364 -3.99 -3.25 20.14
CA VAL A 364 -3.45 -3.20 18.78
C VAL A 364 -3.55 -4.57 18.15
N LYS A 365 -4.33 -4.68 17.08
CA LYS A 365 -4.54 -5.91 16.33
C LYS A 365 -3.78 -5.91 15.00
N ILE A 366 -3.47 -4.72 14.49
CA ILE A 366 -2.90 -4.53 13.16
C ILE A 366 -1.59 -3.75 13.24
N MET A 367 -0.57 -4.29 12.58
CA MET A 367 0.61 -3.55 12.15
C MET A 367 0.66 -3.61 10.64
N GLU A 368 0.33 -2.49 10.01
CA GLU A 368 0.42 -2.34 8.56
C GLU A 368 1.89 -2.28 8.13
N ASN A 369 2.13 -2.50 6.84
CA ASN A 369 3.44 -2.73 6.21
C ASN A 369 4.63 -1.98 6.85
N ASN A 370 5.36 -2.68 7.71
CA ASN A 370 6.57 -2.23 8.40
C ASN A 370 6.46 -0.87 9.13
N PRO A 371 5.68 -0.79 10.23
CA PRO A 371 5.55 0.44 10.99
C PRO A 371 6.85 0.82 11.70
N LEU A 372 7.73 -0.16 11.96
CA LEU A 372 8.90 -0.09 12.82
C LEU A 372 10.22 -0.01 12.02
N SER A 373 10.18 0.48 10.79
CA SER A 373 11.36 0.54 9.93
C SER A 373 12.39 1.56 10.41
N ASN A 374 13.66 1.19 10.28
CA ASN A 374 14.79 2.09 10.45
C ASN A 374 14.81 2.78 11.84
N LEU A 375 14.70 1.96 12.88
CA LEU A 375 14.71 2.38 14.29
C LEU A 375 15.96 1.82 14.98
N PRO A 376 17.14 2.43 14.80
CA PRO A 376 18.36 1.90 15.39
C PRO A 376 18.31 2.06 16.90
N ASN A 377 18.56 0.95 17.60
CA ASN A 377 18.54 0.85 19.07
C ASN A 377 17.13 0.89 19.72
N MET A 378 16.08 0.63 18.95
CA MET A 378 14.71 0.52 19.49
C MET A 378 14.42 -0.90 19.98
N ARG A 379 13.86 -1.00 21.18
CA ARG A 379 13.30 -2.21 21.78
C ARG A 379 11.78 -2.21 21.72
N LEU A 380 11.20 -3.32 21.32
CA LEU A 380 9.75 -3.48 21.28
C LEU A 380 9.24 -4.14 22.56
N GLU A 381 8.33 -3.48 23.27
CA GLU A 381 7.57 -4.11 24.35
C GLU A 381 6.15 -4.38 23.85
N ASN A 382 5.82 -5.66 23.67
CA ASN A 382 4.56 -6.06 23.08
C ASN A 382 3.61 -6.67 24.12
N TYR A 383 2.47 -6.02 24.33
CA TYR A 383 1.33 -6.53 25.11
C TYR A 383 0.17 -7.00 24.23
N SER A 384 0.27 -6.85 22.91
CA SER A 384 -0.74 -7.34 21.98
C SER A 384 -0.68 -8.87 21.84
N PRO A 385 -1.80 -9.58 22.03
CA PRO A 385 -1.87 -11.02 21.81
C PRO A 385 -1.89 -11.39 20.31
N TYR A 386 -1.91 -10.39 19.41
CA TYR A 386 -1.94 -10.59 17.96
C TYR A 386 -0.54 -10.66 17.33
N PHE A 387 0.49 -10.35 18.11
CA PHE A 387 1.87 -10.44 17.69
C PHE A 387 2.68 -11.29 18.66
N ILE A 388 3.55 -12.12 18.12
CA ILE A 388 4.43 -12.98 18.90
C ILE A 388 5.84 -12.43 18.73
N PHE A 389 6.47 -12.06 19.84
CA PHE A 389 7.88 -11.67 19.85
C PHE A 389 8.71 -12.87 20.29
N ASN A 390 9.57 -13.36 19.40
CA ASN A 390 10.44 -14.50 19.67
C ASN A 390 11.80 -14.29 19.01
N ASP A 391 12.88 -14.51 19.77
CA ASP A 391 14.27 -14.39 19.29
C ASP A 391 14.57 -13.05 18.58
N GLY A 392 14.00 -11.96 19.08
CA GLY A 392 14.19 -10.62 18.53
C GLY A 392 13.35 -10.33 17.29
N ALA A 393 12.58 -11.31 16.80
CA ALA A 393 11.69 -11.16 15.67
C ALA A 393 10.22 -11.04 16.12
N LEU A 394 9.48 -10.16 15.46
CA LEU A 394 8.04 -9.99 15.62
C LEU A 394 7.31 -10.75 14.51
N TYR A 395 6.41 -11.64 14.92
CA TYR A 395 5.57 -12.46 14.04
C TYR A 395 4.09 -12.12 14.23
N ASN A 396 3.25 -12.48 13.26
CA ASN A 396 1.81 -12.54 13.50
C ASN A 396 1.45 -13.68 14.47
N LYS A 397 0.23 -13.61 15.04
CA LYS A 397 -0.33 -14.62 15.96
C LYS A 397 -0.25 -16.06 15.45
N THR A 398 -0.37 -16.26 14.13
CA THR A 398 -0.34 -17.59 13.52
C THR A 398 1.07 -18.08 13.19
N MET A 399 2.12 -17.30 13.50
CA MET A 399 3.53 -17.62 13.19
C MET A 399 3.78 -17.90 11.71
N THR A 400 2.99 -17.30 10.82
CA THR A 400 3.11 -17.47 9.37
C THR A 400 3.87 -16.33 8.69
N THR A 401 3.98 -15.17 9.35
CA THR A 401 4.63 -13.97 8.80
C THR A 401 5.57 -13.35 9.83
N LEU A 402 6.83 -13.13 9.44
CA LEU A 402 7.80 -12.31 10.17
C LEU A 402 7.67 -10.86 9.70
N PHE A 403 7.32 -9.92 10.58
CA PHE A 403 7.14 -8.52 10.24
C PHE A 403 8.39 -7.67 10.44
N TYR A 404 9.13 -7.92 11.51
CA TYR A 404 10.21 -7.05 11.96
C TYR A 404 11.25 -7.83 12.76
N TYR A 405 12.50 -7.42 12.70
CA TYR A 405 13.60 -7.90 13.53
C TYR A 405 14.24 -6.73 14.28
N GLU A 406 14.37 -6.89 15.59
CA GLU A 406 14.86 -5.87 16.50
C GLU A 406 16.37 -5.60 16.33
N HIS A 407 16.72 -4.34 16.10
CA HIS A 407 18.12 -3.92 16.05
C HIS A 407 18.80 -4.08 17.41
N GLY A 408 20.01 -4.64 17.44
CA GLY A 408 20.77 -4.75 18.69
C GLY A 408 20.29 -5.86 19.62
N TYR A 409 19.45 -6.77 19.14
CA TYR A 409 19.12 -7.99 19.87
C TYR A 409 20.38 -8.82 20.13
N GLU A 410 20.47 -9.42 21.32
CA GLU A 410 21.70 -10.05 21.83
C GLU A 410 22.21 -11.21 20.95
N PHE A 411 21.26 -11.88 20.29
CA PHE A 411 21.53 -13.01 19.42
C PHE A 411 21.76 -12.55 17.98
N HIS A 412 22.99 -12.72 17.52
CA HIS A 412 23.41 -12.30 16.18
C HIS A 412 22.97 -13.28 15.08
N ASN A 413 22.27 -14.35 15.43
CA ASN A 413 21.79 -15.36 14.49
C ASN A 413 20.31 -15.60 14.76
N LEU A 414 19.51 -15.65 13.70
CA LEU A 414 18.09 -15.99 13.78
C LEU A 414 17.82 -17.27 13.00
N VAL A 415 17.18 -18.24 13.65
CA VAL A 415 16.56 -19.38 12.96
C VAL A 415 15.08 -19.08 12.89
N ILE A 416 14.58 -18.79 11.69
CA ILE A 416 13.16 -18.52 11.50
C ILE A 416 12.39 -19.83 11.74
N PRO A 417 11.35 -19.86 12.60
CA PRO A 417 10.63 -21.09 12.94
C PRO A 417 9.97 -21.77 11.74
N GLU A 418 9.93 -23.10 11.75
CA GLU A 418 9.11 -23.87 10.79
C GLU A 418 7.62 -23.52 10.95
N GLY A 419 6.94 -23.29 9.83
CA GLY A 419 5.57 -22.76 9.77
C GLY A 419 5.50 -21.32 9.25
N VAL A 420 6.60 -20.56 9.37
CA VAL A 420 6.71 -19.22 8.76
C VAL A 420 6.73 -19.37 7.25
N LYS A 421 5.73 -18.75 6.59
CA LYS A 421 5.58 -18.75 5.13
C LYS A 421 6.16 -17.50 4.49
N ILE A 422 6.22 -16.39 5.25
CA ILE A 422 6.54 -15.06 4.70
C ILE A 422 7.59 -14.36 5.55
N ILE A 423 8.66 -13.91 4.89
CA ILE A 423 9.56 -12.89 5.41
C ILE A 423 9.07 -11.54 4.91
N GLY A 424 8.60 -10.68 5.83
CA GLY A 424 7.97 -9.41 5.50
C GLY A 424 8.91 -8.40 4.83
N ARG A 425 8.31 -7.44 4.13
CA ARG A 425 9.01 -6.31 3.52
C ARG A 425 9.81 -5.55 4.59
N HIS A 426 11.08 -5.22 4.28
CA HIS A 426 11.95 -4.43 5.16
C HIS A 426 12.09 -4.99 6.59
N SER A 427 11.82 -6.27 6.79
CA SER A 427 11.80 -6.92 8.11
C SER A 427 13.15 -6.87 8.84
N PHE A 428 14.27 -6.84 8.11
CA PHE A 428 15.62 -6.67 8.65
C PHE A 428 16.28 -5.36 8.15
N PHE A 429 15.50 -4.37 7.71
CA PHE A 429 16.05 -3.16 7.11
C PHE A 429 17.03 -2.44 8.04
N ASN A 430 18.24 -2.13 7.55
CA ASN A 430 19.33 -1.53 8.33
C ASN A 430 19.83 -2.36 9.52
N CYS A 431 19.50 -3.66 9.63
CA CYS A 431 19.98 -4.48 10.75
C CYS A 431 21.49 -4.73 10.63
N GLN A 432 22.29 -3.96 11.37
CA GLN A 432 23.76 -4.04 11.37
C GLN A 432 24.34 -5.11 12.31
N THR A 433 23.51 -5.69 13.18
CA THR A 433 23.95 -6.64 14.22
C THR A 433 23.71 -8.09 13.85
N ILE A 434 22.73 -8.38 13.00
CA ILE A 434 22.43 -9.73 12.55
C ILE A 434 23.52 -10.23 11.60
N LYS A 435 24.07 -11.41 11.89
CA LYS A 435 25.15 -12.06 11.15
C LYS A 435 24.67 -13.27 10.34
N LYS A 436 23.64 -13.98 10.83
CA LYS A 436 23.09 -15.13 10.12
C LYS A 436 21.58 -15.21 10.24
N VAL A 437 20.90 -15.49 9.13
CA VAL A 437 19.47 -15.87 9.12
C VAL A 437 19.33 -17.23 8.45
N THR A 438 18.72 -18.19 9.16
CA THR A 438 18.32 -19.49 8.62
C THR A 438 16.85 -19.41 8.19
N ILE A 439 16.61 -19.60 6.89
CA ILE A 439 15.29 -19.58 6.24
C ILE A 439 14.76 -21.02 6.17
N PRO A 440 13.63 -21.35 6.84
CA PRO A 440 13.11 -22.71 6.91
C PRO A 440 12.48 -23.16 5.59
N SER A 441 12.17 -24.45 5.51
CA SER A 441 11.62 -25.08 4.30
C SER A 441 10.23 -24.55 3.91
N THR A 442 9.50 -24.01 4.89
CA THR A 442 8.13 -23.48 4.78
C THR A 442 8.04 -22.06 4.19
N VAL A 443 9.14 -21.31 4.08
CA VAL A 443 9.09 -19.94 3.51
C VAL A 443 8.82 -20.02 2.01
N GLU A 444 7.71 -19.40 1.59
CA GLU A 444 7.29 -19.30 0.20
C GLU A 444 7.53 -17.90 -0.39
N ILE A 445 7.57 -16.87 0.45
CA ILE A 445 7.63 -15.47 0.02
C ILE A 445 8.67 -14.70 0.84
N ILE A 446 9.53 -13.98 0.13
CA ILE A 446 10.46 -12.99 0.68
C ILE A 446 10.04 -11.64 0.13
N GLY A 447 9.52 -10.80 1.02
CA GLY A 447 9.00 -9.47 0.69
C GLY A 447 10.10 -8.52 0.22
N TYR A 448 9.67 -7.35 -0.25
CA TYR A 448 10.58 -6.35 -0.78
C TYR A 448 11.63 -5.88 0.25
N ASN A 449 12.91 -5.81 -0.15
CA ASN A 449 14.00 -5.27 0.67
C ASN A 449 14.12 -5.81 2.10
N PRO A 450 14.02 -7.12 2.36
CA PRO A 450 14.04 -7.61 3.73
C PRO A 450 15.39 -7.33 4.38
N PHE A 451 16.48 -7.43 3.62
CA PHE A 451 17.86 -7.41 4.10
C PHE A 451 18.66 -6.18 3.66
N THR A 452 18.00 -5.10 3.24
CA THR A 452 18.71 -3.90 2.77
C THR A 452 19.57 -3.31 3.87
N ASN A 453 20.84 -3.04 3.56
CA ASN A 453 21.83 -2.50 4.48
C ASN A 453 22.05 -3.38 5.73
N CYS A 454 21.92 -4.70 5.61
CA CYS A 454 22.35 -5.64 6.63
C CYS A 454 23.85 -5.96 6.48
N SER A 455 24.72 -5.23 7.19
CA SER A 455 26.16 -5.51 7.14
C SER A 455 26.52 -6.77 7.92
N GLY A 456 27.30 -7.64 7.31
CA GLY A 456 27.76 -8.91 7.88
C GLY A 456 26.75 -10.04 7.79
N LEU A 457 25.58 -9.83 7.18
CA LEU A 457 24.53 -10.85 7.10
C LEU A 457 24.82 -11.92 6.05
N THR A 458 24.84 -13.17 6.51
CA THR A 458 24.85 -14.39 5.71
C THR A 458 23.50 -15.11 5.82
N LEU A 459 23.11 -15.83 4.77
CA LEU A 459 21.89 -16.62 4.78
C LEU A 459 22.21 -18.12 4.77
N GLU A 460 21.37 -18.90 5.43
CA GLU A 460 21.25 -20.33 5.22
C GLU A 460 19.82 -20.59 4.72
N ASN A 461 19.69 -21.14 3.52
CA ASN A 461 18.38 -21.32 2.90
C ASN A 461 18.00 -22.81 2.83
N HIS A 462 16.88 -23.18 3.44
CA HIS A 462 16.26 -24.50 3.31
C HIS A 462 14.96 -24.46 2.49
N SER A 463 14.48 -23.27 2.12
CA SER A 463 13.31 -23.13 1.24
C SER A 463 13.65 -23.55 -0.20
N ARG A 464 12.72 -24.29 -0.82
CA ARG A 464 12.78 -24.69 -2.23
C ARG A 464 12.38 -23.58 -3.21
N GLU A 465 11.91 -22.44 -2.72
CA GLU A 465 11.46 -21.31 -3.54
C GLU A 465 12.57 -20.27 -3.78
N PHE A 466 13.71 -20.43 -3.12
CA PHE A 466 14.85 -19.52 -3.22
C PHE A 466 16.15 -20.29 -3.41
N VAL A 467 17.16 -19.61 -3.98
CA VAL A 467 18.52 -20.13 -4.08
C VAL A 467 19.46 -19.13 -3.47
N TYR A 468 20.28 -19.57 -2.50
CA TYR A 468 21.34 -18.75 -1.92
C TYR A 468 22.69 -19.37 -2.23
N GLU A 469 23.50 -18.70 -3.04
CA GLU A 469 24.83 -19.19 -3.43
C GLU A 469 25.83 -18.04 -3.53
N ASN A 470 27.07 -18.31 -3.10
CA ASN A 470 28.18 -17.35 -3.17
C ASN A 470 27.89 -15.97 -2.57
N GLY A 471 26.98 -15.86 -1.60
CA GLY A 471 26.57 -14.58 -1.00
C GLY A 471 25.45 -13.84 -1.73
N THR A 472 24.77 -14.49 -2.67
CA THR A 472 23.64 -13.91 -3.42
C THR A 472 22.39 -14.76 -3.28
N LEU A 473 21.28 -14.12 -2.94
CA LEU A 473 19.94 -14.69 -2.89
C LEU A 473 19.22 -14.42 -4.21
N TYR A 474 18.62 -15.47 -4.75
CA TYR A 474 17.81 -15.45 -5.96
C TYR A 474 16.44 -16.10 -5.70
N ASP A 475 15.51 -15.86 -6.62
CA ASP A 475 14.33 -16.72 -6.75
C ASP A 475 14.71 -18.14 -7.20
N LYS A 476 13.76 -19.07 -7.11
CA LYS A 476 13.92 -20.48 -7.48
C LYS A 476 14.60 -20.70 -8.83
N ASP A 477 14.22 -19.92 -9.84
CA ASP A 477 14.69 -20.06 -11.22
C ASP A 477 15.97 -19.26 -11.51
N LYS A 478 16.51 -18.55 -10.51
CA LYS A 478 17.60 -17.57 -10.66
C LYS A 478 17.33 -16.53 -11.76
N SER A 479 16.07 -16.19 -11.95
CA SER A 479 15.59 -15.19 -12.89
C SER A 479 15.62 -13.78 -12.27
N VAL A 480 15.53 -13.69 -10.94
CA VAL A 480 15.60 -12.44 -10.18
C VAL A 480 16.73 -12.52 -9.17
N LEU A 481 17.67 -11.57 -9.24
CA LEU A 481 18.67 -11.37 -8.19
C LEU A 481 18.02 -10.51 -7.08
N ILE A 482 17.77 -11.11 -5.92
CA ILE A 482 16.97 -10.51 -4.84
C ILE A 482 17.86 -9.71 -3.89
N TYR A 483 18.98 -10.27 -3.46
CA TYR A 483 19.85 -9.67 -2.44
C TYR A 483 21.30 -10.16 -2.57
N ARG A 484 22.25 -9.25 -2.35
CA ARG A 484 23.68 -9.51 -2.25
C ARG A 484 24.18 -9.17 -0.85
N SER A 485 24.84 -10.12 -0.20
CA SER A 485 25.41 -9.94 1.13
C SER A 485 26.47 -8.83 1.18
N ILE A 486 26.43 -8.05 2.26
CA ILE A 486 27.40 -6.99 2.58
C ILE A 486 28.24 -7.46 3.79
N PRO A 487 29.55 -7.16 3.88
CA PRO A 487 30.38 -6.60 2.82
C PRO A 487 30.37 -7.55 1.60
N ASP A 488 30.32 -6.99 0.38
CA ASP A 488 30.40 -7.82 -0.83
C ASP A 488 31.68 -8.66 -0.75
N PRO A 489 31.60 -9.98 -0.97
CA PRO A 489 32.78 -10.84 -0.89
C PRO A 489 33.79 -10.60 -2.02
N GLY A 490 33.48 -9.81 -3.05
CA GLY A 490 34.38 -9.51 -4.15
C GLY A 490 34.33 -8.07 -4.66
N GLU A 491 35.41 -7.65 -5.32
CA GLU A 491 35.47 -6.36 -6.03
C GLU A 491 34.77 -6.41 -7.39
N ILE A 492 34.59 -7.62 -7.96
CA ILE A 492 33.96 -7.84 -9.26
C ILE A 492 32.82 -8.84 -9.09
N PHE A 493 31.64 -8.49 -9.60
CA PHE A 493 30.50 -9.41 -9.65
C PHE A 493 30.06 -9.64 -11.10
N ILE A 494 29.92 -10.91 -11.49
CA ILE A 494 29.40 -11.32 -12.80
C ILE A 494 27.98 -11.82 -12.58
N VAL A 495 27.00 -11.08 -13.09
CA VAL A 495 25.59 -11.47 -13.01
C VAL A 495 25.37 -12.73 -13.89
N PRO A 496 24.78 -13.82 -13.37
CA PRO A 496 24.55 -15.03 -14.16
C PRO A 496 23.60 -14.80 -15.36
N ASN A 497 23.82 -15.50 -16.48
CA ASN A 497 22.98 -15.43 -17.69
C ASN A 497 21.53 -15.93 -17.49
N THR A 498 21.22 -16.54 -16.34
CA THR A 498 19.85 -16.89 -15.94
C THR A 498 19.06 -15.65 -15.50
N VAL A 499 19.74 -14.65 -14.96
CA VAL A 499 19.11 -13.45 -14.40
C VAL A 499 18.47 -12.63 -15.52
N ARG A 500 17.18 -12.36 -15.37
CA ARG A 500 16.37 -11.46 -16.20
C ARG A 500 16.16 -10.11 -15.54
N LYS A 501 16.26 -10.03 -14.22
CA LYS A 501 16.00 -8.82 -13.46
C LYS A 501 16.95 -8.67 -12.28
N ILE A 502 17.58 -7.50 -12.17
CA ILE A 502 18.29 -7.11 -10.94
C ILE A 502 17.25 -6.45 -10.03
N GLY A 503 16.98 -7.12 -8.91
CA GLY A 503 15.94 -6.74 -7.97
C GLY A 503 16.17 -5.38 -7.31
N ARG A 504 15.09 -4.83 -6.79
CA ARG A 504 15.10 -3.54 -6.10
C ARG A 504 16.02 -3.64 -4.87
N SER A 505 16.95 -2.68 -4.75
CA SER A 505 18.04 -2.66 -3.75
C SER A 505 18.92 -3.91 -3.64
N ALA A 506 19.01 -4.73 -4.70
CA ALA A 506 19.72 -6.00 -4.62
C ALA A 506 21.20 -5.90 -4.25
N PHE A 507 21.90 -4.83 -4.67
CA PHE A 507 23.28 -4.51 -4.34
C PHE A 507 23.42 -3.29 -3.42
N PHE A 508 22.33 -2.85 -2.76
CA PHE A 508 22.38 -1.64 -1.95
C PHE A 508 23.50 -1.69 -0.92
N GLY A 509 24.38 -0.70 -0.88
CA GLY A 509 25.48 -0.63 0.08
C GLY A 509 26.62 -1.63 -0.15
N CYS A 510 26.74 -2.24 -1.34
CA CYS A 510 27.86 -3.09 -1.70
C CYS A 510 29.15 -2.26 -1.90
N ASN A 511 29.69 -1.73 -0.80
CA ASN A 511 30.77 -0.73 -0.78
C ASN A 511 32.11 -1.25 -1.32
N ARG A 512 32.29 -2.57 -1.41
CA ARG A 512 33.50 -3.20 -1.98
C ARG A 512 33.39 -3.50 -3.47
N LEU A 513 32.17 -3.48 -4.03
CA LEU A 513 31.94 -3.78 -5.43
C LEU A 513 32.49 -2.64 -6.29
N ARG A 514 33.57 -2.89 -7.03
CA ARG A 514 34.18 -1.95 -7.98
C ARG A 514 33.60 -2.07 -9.38
N ARG A 515 33.25 -3.30 -9.80
CA ARG A 515 32.74 -3.57 -11.14
C ARG A 515 31.65 -4.62 -11.15
N VAL A 516 30.59 -4.37 -11.92
CA VAL A 516 29.54 -5.34 -12.20
C VAL A 516 29.46 -5.63 -13.69
N VAL A 517 29.45 -6.92 -14.05
CA VAL A 517 29.25 -7.38 -15.42
C VAL A 517 27.80 -7.84 -15.56
N ILE A 518 27.02 -7.08 -16.32
CA ILE A 518 25.58 -7.31 -16.55
C ILE A 518 25.42 -7.94 -17.95
N PRO A 519 24.91 -9.18 -18.08
CA PRO A 519 24.76 -9.85 -19.36
C PRO A 519 23.50 -9.41 -20.13
N GLU A 520 23.45 -9.71 -21.42
CA GLU A 520 22.30 -9.48 -22.33
C GLU A 520 21.02 -10.24 -21.95
N SER A 521 21.07 -11.11 -20.93
CA SER A 521 19.87 -11.73 -20.39
C SER A 521 19.04 -10.77 -19.52
N VAL A 522 19.67 -9.72 -18.98
CA VAL A 522 19.02 -8.78 -18.04
C VAL A 522 18.13 -7.81 -18.81
N LEU A 523 16.86 -7.76 -18.44
CA LEU A 523 15.84 -6.93 -19.09
C LEU A 523 15.51 -5.67 -18.29
N ALA A 524 15.76 -5.68 -16.98
CA ALA A 524 15.42 -4.57 -16.08
C ALA A 524 16.38 -4.47 -14.88
N ILE A 525 16.65 -3.24 -14.48
CA ILE A 525 17.38 -2.87 -13.25
C ILE A 525 16.43 -2.04 -12.40
N ASP A 526 16.03 -2.55 -11.25
CA ASP A 526 15.01 -1.92 -10.43
C ASP A 526 15.52 -0.75 -9.57
N ARG A 527 14.57 -0.07 -8.92
CA ARG A 527 14.82 1.07 -8.02
C ARG A 527 15.90 0.76 -6.99
N SER A 528 16.82 1.70 -6.79
CA SER A 528 17.90 1.60 -5.80
C SER A 528 18.80 0.35 -5.93
N ALA A 529 18.79 -0.38 -7.06
CA ALA A 529 19.50 -1.65 -7.21
C ALA A 529 20.98 -1.58 -6.79
N PHE A 530 21.69 -0.51 -7.12
CA PHE A 530 23.10 -0.26 -6.77
C PHE A 530 23.26 1.01 -5.92
N ALA A 531 22.22 1.45 -5.21
CA ALA A 531 22.31 2.65 -4.38
C ALA A 531 23.34 2.46 -3.24
N ASN A 532 24.09 3.52 -2.93
CA ASN A 532 25.18 3.51 -1.95
C ASN A 532 26.30 2.51 -2.27
N CYS A 533 26.48 2.08 -3.52
CA CYS A 533 27.67 1.32 -3.91
C CYS A 533 28.88 2.26 -4.04
N VAL A 534 29.46 2.67 -2.91
CA VAL A 534 30.46 3.76 -2.90
C VAL A 534 31.75 3.44 -3.65
N GLY A 535 32.09 2.16 -3.79
CA GLY A 535 33.27 1.68 -4.49
C GLY A 535 33.06 1.39 -5.98
N LEU A 536 31.84 1.46 -6.51
CA LEU A 536 31.52 1.07 -7.89
C LEU A 536 32.06 2.12 -8.86
N GLU A 537 32.97 1.73 -9.77
CA GLU A 537 33.75 2.65 -10.62
C GLU A 537 33.14 2.82 -12.02
N GLU A 538 32.69 1.72 -12.63
CA GLU A 538 32.14 1.69 -13.99
C GLU A 538 30.95 0.73 -14.12
N VAL A 539 29.99 1.11 -14.96
CA VAL A 539 28.85 0.24 -15.32
C VAL A 539 28.56 0.34 -16.81
N THR A 540 28.55 -0.82 -17.48
CA THR A 540 28.03 -0.96 -18.84
C THR A 540 26.68 -1.64 -18.80
N ILE A 541 25.65 -0.93 -19.24
CA ILE A 541 24.28 -1.46 -19.37
C ILE A 541 24.17 -2.18 -20.73
N PRO A 542 23.73 -3.45 -20.77
CA PRO A 542 23.58 -4.19 -22.02
C PRO A 542 22.36 -3.73 -22.83
N ASN A 543 22.34 -4.07 -24.12
CA ASN A 543 21.29 -3.63 -25.06
C ASN A 543 19.91 -4.20 -24.70
N SER A 544 19.87 -5.34 -24.01
CA SER A 544 18.65 -5.98 -23.52
C SER A 544 17.87 -5.19 -22.47
N VAL A 545 18.51 -4.26 -21.74
CA VAL A 545 17.86 -3.55 -20.63
C VAL A 545 16.88 -2.52 -21.15
N LYS A 546 15.60 -2.74 -20.83
CA LYS A 546 14.50 -1.86 -21.24
C LYS A 546 14.34 -0.65 -20.31
N GLY A 547 14.66 -0.82 -19.02
CA GLY A 547 14.42 0.20 -18.00
C GLY A 547 15.37 0.14 -16.82
N ILE A 548 15.72 1.32 -16.31
CA ILE A 548 16.49 1.53 -15.08
C ILE A 548 15.64 2.35 -14.12
N GLY A 549 15.42 1.81 -12.91
CA GLY A 549 14.56 2.41 -11.90
C GLY A 549 15.13 3.67 -11.23
N GLU A 550 14.27 4.34 -10.48
CA GLU A 550 14.64 5.53 -9.68
C GLU A 550 15.74 5.19 -8.68
N TRP A 551 16.68 6.11 -8.46
CA TRP A 551 17.80 5.94 -7.53
C TRP A 551 18.68 4.71 -7.74
N ALA A 552 18.63 4.04 -8.91
CA ALA A 552 19.36 2.79 -9.12
C ALA A 552 20.87 2.94 -8.82
N PHE A 553 21.46 4.12 -8.99
CA PHE A 553 22.84 4.47 -8.66
C PHE A 553 22.92 5.71 -7.74
N LEU A 554 21.96 5.85 -6.82
CA LEU A 554 21.96 6.93 -5.82
C LEU A 554 23.21 6.85 -4.94
N ASN A 555 23.87 7.99 -4.72
CA ASN A 555 25.02 8.12 -3.82
C ASN A 555 26.13 7.09 -4.11
N CYS A 556 26.53 7.00 -5.38
CA CYS A 556 27.68 6.20 -5.84
C CYS A 556 28.83 7.14 -6.22
N PRO A 557 29.59 7.69 -5.25
CA PRO A 557 30.64 8.67 -5.50
C PRO A 557 31.84 8.13 -6.29
N GLY A 558 32.10 6.81 -6.23
CA GLY A 558 33.14 6.17 -7.05
C GLY A 558 32.77 6.01 -8.51
N LEU A 559 31.50 6.15 -8.88
CA LEU A 559 31.02 5.83 -10.23
C LEU A 559 31.35 6.97 -11.16
N GLU A 560 32.34 6.76 -12.04
CA GLU A 560 32.84 7.78 -12.96
C GLU A 560 32.13 7.72 -14.31
N ILE A 561 31.83 6.51 -14.81
CA ILE A 561 31.31 6.31 -16.16
C ILE A 561 30.16 5.30 -16.14
N VAL A 562 29.05 5.68 -16.81
CA VAL A 562 27.93 4.77 -17.07
C VAL A 562 27.60 4.79 -18.56
N SER A 563 27.72 3.64 -19.21
CA SER A 563 27.39 3.46 -20.63
C SER A 563 26.01 2.83 -20.77
N ILE A 564 25.07 3.56 -21.39
CA ILE A 564 23.65 3.18 -21.50
C ILE A 564 23.22 3.17 -22.98
N PRO A 565 22.53 2.12 -23.45
CA PRO A 565 21.91 2.14 -24.78
C PRO A 565 20.91 3.30 -24.94
N LYS A 566 20.79 3.84 -26.16
CA LYS A 566 19.87 4.96 -26.45
C LYS A 566 18.40 4.64 -26.14
N HIS A 567 17.97 3.40 -26.37
CA HIS A 567 16.57 2.97 -26.17
C HIS A 567 16.23 2.60 -24.73
N THR A 568 17.20 2.52 -23.82
CA THR A 568 16.93 2.21 -22.42
C THR A 568 16.25 3.38 -21.72
N SER A 569 15.07 3.12 -21.14
CA SER A 569 14.36 4.07 -20.30
C SER A 569 15.11 4.26 -18.98
N VAL A 570 15.31 5.51 -18.56
CA VAL A 570 16.00 5.87 -17.32
C VAL A 570 15.08 6.75 -16.50
N ALA A 571 14.75 6.30 -15.29
CA ALA A 571 13.84 7.02 -14.41
C ALA A 571 14.47 8.34 -13.88
N SER A 572 13.62 9.20 -13.32
CA SER A 572 14.09 10.39 -12.63
C SER A 572 14.99 10.03 -11.45
N GLN A 573 15.99 10.86 -11.18
CA GLN A 573 16.92 10.70 -10.05
C GLN A 573 17.69 9.37 -10.03
N THR A 574 17.78 8.62 -11.14
CA THR A 574 18.57 7.38 -11.22
C THR A 574 20.02 7.55 -10.72
N PHE A 575 20.63 8.71 -10.97
CA PHE A 575 22.01 9.07 -10.61
C PHE A 575 22.09 10.24 -9.60
N LEU A 576 21.11 10.37 -8.70
CA LEU A 576 21.15 11.41 -7.66
C LEU A 576 22.40 11.24 -6.79
N ASP A 577 23.10 12.33 -6.47
CA ASP A 577 24.37 12.35 -5.74
C ASP A 577 25.44 11.40 -6.32
N CYS A 578 25.47 11.26 -7.64
CA CYS A 578 26.44 10.46 -8.37
C CYS A 578 27.18 11.34 -9.41
N PRO A 579 28.52 11.36 -9.43
CA PRO A 579 29.30 12.21 -10.33
C PRO A 579 29.41 11.65 -11.76
N ALA A 580 28.83 10.47 -12.00
CA ALA A 580 29.06 9.71 -13.23
C ALA A 580 28.71 10.47 -14.51
N GLN A 581 29.62 10.40 -15.48
CA GLN A 581 29.33 10.79 -16.86
C GLN A 581 28.48 9.70 -17.52
N VAL A 582 27.24 10.06 -17.88
CA VAL A 582 26.32 9.16 -18.59
C VAL A 582 26.56 9.24 -20.10
N ILE A 583 27.07 8.15 -20.67
CA ILE A 583 27.32 8.01 -22.11
C ILE A 583 26.17 7.24 -22.74
N ARG A 584 25.47 7.86 -23.69
CA ARG A 584 24.43 7.21 -24.49
C ARG A 584 25.02 6.62 -25.77
N ARG A 585 25.03 5.29 -25.89
CA ARG A 585 25.59 4.59 -27.05
C ARG A 585 24.52 4.04 -28.00
N GLU A 586 24.86 3.97 -29.28
CA GLU A 586 24.11 3.18 -30.25
C GLU A 586 24.22 1.68 -29.91
N SER A 587 23.24 0.91 -30.38
CA SER A 587 23.12 -0.54 -30.14
C SER A 587 24.34 -1.31 -30.63
#